data_AF-A0A969W9Q1-F1
#
_entry.id   AF-A0A969W9Q1-F1
#
_cell.length_a   1.000
_cell.length_b   1.000
_cell.length_c   1.000
_cell.angle_alpha   90.00
_cell.angle_beta   90.00
_cell.angle_gamma   90.00
#
_symmetry.space_group_name_H-M   'P 1'
#
loop_
_entity.id
_entity.type
_entity.pdbx_description
1 polymer ?
#
loop_
_entity_poly.entity_id
_entity_poly.type
_entity_poly.pdbx_seq_one_letter_code
_entity_poly.pdbx_strand_id
1 'polypeptide(L)'
;MLLRLLPLLDRHAPKQRSVSHTEHDCPLHLEVVERDRYTQTLRLTYEFTDDGGVRRQPDLWVRLYQDAAVAEALQCSQRPPWDAADDADPAAHAFLSAQWRRNLLLHKWLDYLLDRGHAFGAAPTLEALPA
;
A
#
# COMPACT_ATOMS: atom_id res chain seq x y z
N MET A 1 7.91 1.41 7.97
CA MET A 1 6.69 2.25 8.08
C MET A 1 5.45 1.53 7.59
N LEU A 2 5.46 0.90 6.40
CA LEU A 2 4.28 0.15 5.93
C LEU A 2 3.82 -0.97 6.87
N LEU A 3 4.73 -1.73 7.50
CA LEU A 3 4.35 -2.76 8.47
C LEU A 3 3.59 -2.20 9.69
N ARG A 4 3.75 -0.91 10.03
CA ARG A 4 2.98 -0.25 11.09
C ARG A 4 1.54 0.03 10.68
N LEU A 5 1.25 0.11 9.38
CA LEU A 5 -0.10 0.22 8.85
C LEU A 5 -0.84 -1.13 8.81
N LEU A 6 -0.12 -2.25 8.93
CA LEU A 6 -0.66 -3.60 8.70
C LEU A 6 -0.63 -4.52 9.92
N PRO A 7 -0.76 -4.04 11.16
CA PRO A 7 -0.44 -4.83 12.34
C PRO A 7 -1.27 -6.12 12.47
N LEU A 8 -2.46 -6.19 11.85
CA LEU A 8 -3.43 -7.27 12.09
C LEU A 8 -4.08 -7.84 10.81
N LEU A 9 -3.40 -7.77 9.66
CA LEU A 9 -3.90 -8.51 8.49
C LEU A 9 -3.90 -10.01 8.78
N ASP A 10 -5.01 -10.68 8.45
CA ASP A 10 -5.12 -12.13 8.61
C ASP A 10 -4.13 -12.77 7.65
N ARG A 11 -3.11 -13.42 8.23
CA ARG A 11 -2.00 -14.03 7.51
C ARG A 11 -2.44 -15.25 6.70
N HIS A 12 -3.60 -15.81 7.01
CA HIS A 12 -4.13 -17.02 6.41
C HIS A 12 -5.19 -16.74 5.33
N ALA A 13 -5.80 -15.55 5.32
CA ALA A 13 -6.77 -15.16 4.30
C ALA A 13 -6.06 -14.84 2.95
N PRO A 14 -6.40 -15.54 1.84
CA PRO A 14 -5.71 -15.36 0.56
C PRO A 14 -5.99 -13.99 -0.07
N LYS A 15 -7.18 -13.43 0.15
CA LYS A 15 -7.55 -12.06 -0.21
C LYS A 15 -8.22 -11.41 0.99
N GLN A 16 -7.86 -10.17 1.25
CA GLN A 16 -8.41 -9.41 2.38
C GLN A 16 -8.60 -7.96 1.94
N ARG A 17 -9.76 -7.38 2.27
CA ARG A 17 -10.00 -5.95 2.08
C ARG A 17 -10.28 -5.31 3.44
N SER A 18 -9.73 -4.13 3.66
CA SER A 18 -9.92 -3.37 4.88
C SER A 18 -10.02 -1.89 4.54
N VAL A 19 -10.77 -1.13 5.35
CA VAL A 19 -10.93 0.31 5.18
C VAL A 19 -10.53 0.96 6.50
N SER A 20 -9.66 1.96 6.41
CA SER A 20 -9.26 2.80 7.53
C SER A 20 -9.99 4.13 7.43
N HIS A 21 -10.68 4.48 8.51
CA HIS A 21 -11.37 5.76 8.65
C HIS A 21 -10.68 6.60 9.72
N THR A 22 -10.61 7.91 9.48
CA THR A 22 -10.12 8.89 10.44
C THR A 22 -11.09 10.07 10.46
N GLU A 23 -11.04 10.91 11.50
CA GLU A 23 -11.95 12.05 11.64
C GLU A 23 -11.67 13.18 10.62
N HIS A 24 -10.47 13.20 10.05
CA HIS A 24 -9.94 14.35 9.30
C HIS A 24 -9.34 13.98 7.93
N ASP A 25 -9.58 12.77 7.43
CA ASP A 25 -9.08 12.33 6.14
C ASP A 25 -10.06 11.40 5.43
N CYS A 26 -9.85 11.18 4.13
CA CYS A 26 -10.72 10.32 3.34
C CYS A 26 -10.59 8.84 3.73
N PRO A 27 -11.63 8.02 3.52
CA PRO A 27 -11.52 6.57 3.70
C PRO A 27 -10.38 5.99 2.87
N LEU A 28 -9.43 5.35 3.55
CA LEU A 28 -8.31 4.70 2.90
C LEU A 28 -8.61 3.20 2.80
N HIS A 29 -8.62 2.69 1.58
CA HIS A 29 -8.87 1.29 1.30
C HIS A 29 -7.54 0.55 1.11
N LEU A 30 -7.47 -0.65 1.69
CA LEU A 30 -6.43 -1.62 1.47
C LEU A 30 -7.03 -2.91 0.92
N GLU A 31 -6.37 -3.47 -0.08
CA GLU A 31 -6.65 -4.79 -0.60
C GLU A 31 -5.36 -5.63 -0.66
N VAL A 32 -5.37 -6.80 -0.04
CA VAL A 32 -4.38 -7.84 -0.26
C VAL A 32 -4.77 -8.58 -1.55
N VAL A 33 -3.97 -8.38 -2.59
CA VAL A 33 -4.23 -8.95 -3.93
C VAL A 33 -3.64 -10.35 -4.05
N GLU A 34 -2.44 -10.53 -3.51
CA GLU A 34 -1.63 -11.74 -3.66
C GLU A 34 -0.76 -11.97 -2.42
N ARG A 35 -0.58 -13.24 -2.05
CA ARG A 35 0.31 -13.69 -0.98
C ARG A 35 1.14 -14.86 -1.48
N ASP A 36 2.46 -14.72 -1.36
CA ASP A 36 3.44 -15.78 -1.53
C ASP A 36 4.15 -16.06 -0.22
N ARG A 37 5.03 -17.07 -0.22
CA ARG A 37 5.79 -17.49 0.97
C ARG A 37 6.59 -16.35 1.62
N TYR A 38 7.13 -15.44 0.81
CA TYR A 38 8.00 -14.35 1.27
C TYR A 38 7.52 -12.96 0.87
N THR A 39 6.53 -12.87 -0.04
CA THR A 39 6.04 -11.60 -0.57
C THR A 39 4.53 -11.45 -0.44
N GLN A 40 4.06 -10.21 -0.31
CA GLN A 40 2.63 -9.89 -0.38
C GLN A 40 2.44 -8.68 -1.30
N THR A 41 1.47 -8.74 -2.20
CA THR A 41 1.11 -7.61 -3.05
C THR A 41 -0.17 -6.97 -2.53
N LEU A 42 -0.11 -5.68 -2.25
CA LEU A 42 -1.20 -4.86 -1.73
C LEU A 42 -1.61 -3.79 -2.74
N ARG A 43 -2.87 -3.38 -2.67
CA ARG A 43 -3.39 -2.18 -3.32
C ARG A 43 -3.87 -1.20 -2.25
N LEU A 44 -3.45 0.06 -2.35
CA LEU A 44 -3.82 1.15 -1.44
C LEU A 44 -4.45 2.28 -2.25
N THR A 45 -5.62 2.74 -1.83
CA THR A 45 -6.30 3.84 -2.51
C THR A 45 -7.23 4.61 -1.58
N TYR A 46 -7.33 5.94 -1.73
CA TYR A 46 -8.44 6.66 -1.11
C TYR A 46 -9.70 6.48 -1.93
N GLU A 47 -10.83 6.58 -1.26
CA GLU A 47 -12.13 6.78 -1.88
C GLU A 47 -12.62 8.21 -1.63
N PHE A 48 -12.83 8.95 -2.71
CA PHE A 48 -13.42 10.28 -2.71
C PHE A 48 -14.84 10.17 -3.25
N THR A 49 -15.80 10.72 -2.52
CA THR A 49 -17.20 10.78 -2.94
C THR A 49 -17.58 12.23 -3.16
N ASP A 50 -17.96 12.58 -4.39
CA ASP A 50 -18.46 13.90 -4.76
C ASP A 50 -19.74 13.77 -5.62
N ASP A 51 -20.31 14.90 -6.06
CA ASP A 51 -21.53 14.94 -6.88
C ASP A 51 -21.37 14.17 -8.21
N GLY A 52 -20.14 13.95 -8.67
CA GLY A 52 -19.80 13.16 -9.85
C GLY A 52 -19.63 11.66 -9.58
N GLY A 53 -19.78 11.21 -8.33
CA GLY A 53 -19.72 9.82 -7.92
C GLY A 53 -18.47 9.47 -7.11
N VAL A 54 -18.11 8.18 -7.14
CA VAL A 54 -17.01 7.63 -6.35
C VAL A 54 -15.74 7.58 -7.21
N ARG A 55 -14.70 8.30 -6.80
CA ARG A 55 -13.36 8.31 -7.41
C ARG A 55 -12.34 7.68 -6.47
N ARG A 56 -11.50 6.79 -6.99
CA ARG A 56 -10.44 6.14 -6.21
C ARG A 56 -9.05 6.55 -6.68
N GLN A 57 -8.34 7.32 -5.87
CA GLN A 57 -6.99 7.81 -6.18
C GLN A 57 -6.19 8.11 -4.89
N PRO A 58 -4.84 8.06 -4.90
CA PRO A 58 -4.04 7.35 -5.90
C PRO A 58 -4.35 5.84 -5.85
N ASP A 59 -4.10 5.10 -6.93
CA ASP A 59 -4.19 3.63 -6.92
C ASP A 59 -2.76 3.06 -6.84
N LEU A 60 -2.23 2.94 -5.62
CA LEU A 60 -0.87 2.45 -5.43
C LEU A 60 -0.84 0.94 -5.23
N TRP A 61 0.02 0.31 -5.99
CA TRP A 61 0.36 -1.10 -5.84
C TRP A 61 1.67 -1.23 -5.10
N VAL A 62 1.70 -2.08 -4.08
CA VAL A 62 2.85 -2.20 -3.18
C VAL A 62 3.20 -3.65 -2.96
N ARG A 63 4.44 -4.04 -3.24
CA ARG A 63 4.97 -5.34 -2.85
C ARG A 63 5.73 -5.25 -1.54
N LEU A 64 5.37 -6.12 -0.61
CA LEU A 64 6.05 -6.29 0.65
C LEU A 64 6.96 -7.51 0.58
N TYR A 65 8.21 -7.32 0.98
CA TYR A 65 9.19 -8.38 1.18
C TYR A 65 9.28 -8.64 2.68
N GLN A 66 8.68 -9.74 3.14
CA GLN A 66 8.47 -10.02 4.56
C GLN A 66 9.77 -10.37 5.29
N ASP A 67 10.69 -11.00 4.58
CA ASP A 67 12.02 -11.40 5.05
C ASP A 67 12.97 -10.21 5.20
N ALA A 68 12.90 -9.24 4.29
CA ALA A 68 13.72 -8.03 4.30
C ALA A 68 13.08 -6.84 5.05
N ALA A 69 11.80 -6.94 5.42
CA ALA A 69 11.00 -5.84 5.95
C ALA A 69 10.97 -4.59 5.03
N VAL A 70 11.02 -4.81 3.71
CA VAL A 70 11.04 -3.76 2.67
C VAL A 70 9.70 -3.69 1.95
N ALA A 71 9.34 -2.48 1.50
CA ALA A 71 8.21 -2.21 0.64
C ALA A 71 8.66 -1.59 -0.68
N GLU A 72 8.10 -2.06 -1.79
CA GLU A 72 8.37 -1.58 -3.13
C GLU A 72 7.07 -1.09 -3.77
N ALA A 73 7.08 0.13 -4.31
CA ALA A 73 6.00 0.63 -5.16
C ALA A 73 6.09 0.04 -6.56
N LEU A 74 4.99 -0.55 -7.02
CA LEU A 74 4.84 -1.10 -8.36
C LEU A 74 4.14 -0.07 -9.27
N GLN A 75 4.29 -0.23 -10.59
CA GLN A 75 3.56 0.62 -11.55
C GLN A 75 2.09 0.19 -11.69
N CYS A 76 1.84 -1.10 -11.54
CA CYS A 76 0.53 -1.74 -11.54
C CYS A 76 0.64 -3.01 -10.67
N SER A 77 0.05 -4.15 -11.06
CA SER A 77 0.25 -5.42 -10.35
C SER A 77 1.66 -6.00 -10.47
N GLN A 78 2.50 -5.49 -11.37
CA GLN A 78 3.82 -6.02 -11.67
C GLN A 78 4.89 -4.94 -11.70
N ARG A 79 6.12 -5.37 -11.47
CA ARG A 79 7.32 -4.55 -11.69
C ARG A 79 7.53 -4.42 -13.20
N PRO A 80 7.90 -3.24 -13.71
CA PRO A 80 8.28 -3.11 -15.11
C PRO A 80 9.49 -4.01 -15.42
N PRO A 81 9.64 -4.50 -16.66
CA PRO A 81 10.78 -5.33 -17.04
C PRO A 81 12.09 -4.55 -16.95
N TRP A 82 13.19 -5.28 -16.72
CA TRP A 82 14.54 -4.75 -16.81
C TRP A 82 15.06 -5.01 -18.23
N ASP A 83 15.01 -3.99 -19.08
CA ASP A 83 15.37 -4.11 -20.50
C ASP A 83 16.81 -3.68 -20.80
N ALA A 84 17.57 -3.26 -19.79
CA ALA A 84 18.93 -2.77 -19.96
C ALA A 84 19.93 -3.92 -20.15
N ALA A 85 20.85 -3.76 -21.11
CA ALA A 85 21.87 -4.77 -21.39
C ALA A 85 22.96 -4.84 -20.31
N ASP A 86 23.34 -3.68 -19.76
CA ASP A 86 24.29 -3.52 -18.67
C ASP A 86 24.02 -2.22 -17.87
N ASP A 87 24.85 -1.94 -16.86
CA ASP A 87 24.69 -0.78 -15.98
C ASP A 87 25.01 0.57 -16.67
N ALA A 88 25.73 0.57 -17.79
CA ALA A 88 26.06 1.77 -18.57
C ALA A 88 24.95 2.13 -19.57
N ASP A 89 24.02 1.22 -19.83
CA ASP A 89 22.85 1.45 -20.67
C ASP A 89 21.96 2.57 -20.10
N PRO A 90 21.63 3.62 -20.86
CA PRO A 90 20.68 4.65 -20.45
C PRO A 90 19.33 4.10 -19.96
N ALA A 91 18.90 2.94 -20.46
CA ALA A 91 17.68 2.27 -20.01
C ALA A 91 17.75 1.86 -18.52
N ALA A 92 18.92 1.45 -18.02
CA ALA A 92 19.11 1.11 -16.60
C ALA A 92 18.87 2.35 -15.74
N HIS A 93 19.47 3.49 -16.11
CA HIS A 93 19.29 4.74 -15.38
C HIS A 93 17.84 5.23 -15.41
N ALA A 94 17.17 5.15 -16.56
CA ALA A 94 15.77 5.53 -16.69
C ALA A 94 14.85 4.65 -15.81
N PHE A 95 15.08 3.33 -15.80
CA PHE A 95 14.37 2.38 -14.97
C PHE A 95 14.55 2.69 -13.48
N LEU A 96 15.79 2.80 -13.02
CA LEU A 96 16.11 3.06 -11.62
C LEU A 96 15.57 4.41 -11.17
N SER A 97 15.67 5.44 -12.00
CA SER A 97 15.12 6.77 -11.71
C SER A 97 13.59 6.76 -11.61
N ALA A 98 12.91 5.98 -12.43
CA ALA A 98 11.46 5.80 -12.33
C ALA A 98 11.06 5.02 -11.06
N GLN A 99 11.79 3.95 -10.74
CA GLN A 99 11.54 3.14 -9.54
C GLN A 99 11.81 3.93 -8.26
N TRP A 100 12.88 4.71 -8.22
CA TRP A 100 13.19 5.60 -7.10
C TRP A 100 12.08 6.63 -6.86
N ARG A 101 11.57 7.28 -7.92
CA ARG A 101 10.45 8.24 -7.79
C ARG A 101 9.18 7.59 -7.23
N ARG A 102 8.83 6.38 -7.66
CA ARG A 102 7.68 5.64 -7.13
C ARG A 102 7.86 5.30 -5.65
N ASN A 103 9.03 4.78 -5.27
CA ASN A 103 9.32 4.45 -3.89
C ASN A 103 9.36 5.69 -2.99
N LEU A 104 9.86 6.82 -3.50
CA LEU A 104 9.84 8.09 -2.76
C LEU A 104 8.42 8.60 -2.53
N LEU A 105 7.55 8.55 -3.55
CA LEU A 105 6.14 8.91 -3.41
C LEU A 105 5.45 8.01 -2.39
N LEU A 106 5.64 6.68 -2.51
CA LEU A 106 5.08 5.72 -1.55
C LEU A 106 5.54 6.06 -0.14
N HIS A 107 6.84 6.22 0.09
CA HIS A 107 7.36 6.55 1.41
C HIS A 107 6.69 7.80 1.99
N LYS A 108 6.71 8.93 1.27
CA LYS A 108 6.08 10.17 1.75
C LYS A 108 4.60 10.01 2.04
N TRP A 109 3.89 9.24 1.22
CA TRP A 109 2.48 9.02 1.44
C TRP A 109 2.22 8.13 2.65
N LEU A 110 2.97 7.05 2.85
CA LEU A 110 2.84 6.21 4.05
C LEU A 110 3.11 6.99 5.34
N ASP A 111 4.09 7.91 5.30
CA ASP A 111 4.39 8.80 6.42
C ASP A 111 3.17 9.69 6.71
N TYR A 112 2.64 10.36 5.69
CA TYR A 112 1.42 11.16 5.80
C TYR A 112 0.23 10.35 6.33
N LEU A 113 0.01 9.13 5.82
CA LEU A 113 -1.10 8.27 6.26
C LEU A 113 -1.00 7.94 7.75
N LEU A 114 0.20 7.60 8.22
CA LEU A 114 0.46 7.34 9.63
C LEU A 114 0.23 8.59 10.49
N ASP A 115 0.68 9.76 10.03
CA ASP A 115 0.50 11.04 10.73
C ASP A 115 -0.98 11.45 10.81
N ARG A 116 -1.80 11.07 9.81
CA ARG A 116 -3.26 11.24 9.82
C ARG A 116 -3.99 10.19 10.66
N GLY A 117 -3.27 9.24 11.24
CA GLY A 117 -3.82 8.21 12.12
C GLY A 117 -4.42 7.00 11.39
N HIS A 118 -4.15 6.83 10.09
CA HIS A 118 -4.57 5.63 9.39
C HIS A 118 -3.84 4.40 9.93
N ALA A 119 -4.59 3.31 10.05
CA ALA A 119 -4.11 1.98 10.38
C ALA A 119 -5.12 0.92 9.89
N PHE A 120 -4.65 -0.28 9.56
CA PHE A 120 -5.49 -1.39 9.12
C PHE A 120 -5.45 -2.56 10.12
N GLY A 121 -6.65 -2.93 10.57
CA GLY A 121 -6.92 -3.93 11.60
C GLY A 121 -8.21 -3.54 12.32
N ALA A 122 -9.27 -4.35 12.23
CA ALA A 122 -10.51 -4.09 12.95
C ALA A 122 -10.42 -4.76 14.33
N ALA A 123 -10.84 -4.17 15.45
CA ALA A 123 -11.69 -2.99 15.67
C ALA A 123 -11.18 -2.17 16.89
N PRO A 124 -11.66 -0.93 17.12
CA PRO A 124 -11.71 -0.42 18.49
C PRO A 124 -12.38 -1.50 19.34
N THR A 125 -11.78 -1.83 20.49
CA THR A 125 -12.48 -2.60 21.51
C THR A 125 -13.82 -1.90 21.73
N LEU A 126 -14.90 -2.48 21.23
CA LEU A 126 -16.23 -2.20 21.75
C LEU A 126 -16.24 -2.82 23.15
N GLU A 127 -15.60 -2.14 24.10
CA GLU A 127 -15.97 -2.22 25.51
C GLU A 127 -17.27 -1.44 25.66
N ALA A 128 -18.33 -2.03 25.13
CA ALA A 128 -19.69 -1.70 25.49
C ALA A 128 -20.48 -3.00 25.50
N LEU A 129 -20.37 -3.71 26.62
CA LEU A 129 -21.22 -4.83 27.01
C LEU A 129 -21.37 -4.78 28.55
N PRO A 130 -22.48 -5.28 29.11
CA PRO A 130 -23.68 -4.47 29.38
C PRO A 130 -23.99 -4.38 30.89
N ALA A 131 -24.89 -3.46 31.25
CA ALA A 131 -25.94 -3.66 32.26
C ALA A 131 -27.10 -2.70 31.96
#